data_AF-A0A254UI90-F1
#
_entry.id   AF-A0A254UI90-F1
#
_cell.length_a   1.000
_cell.length_b   1.000
_cell.length_c   1.000
_cell.angle_alpha   90.00
_cell.angle_beta   90.00
_cell.angle_gamma   90.00
#
_symmetry.space_group_name_H-M   'P 1'
#
loop_
_entity.id
_entity.type
_entity.pdbx_description
1 polymer ?
#
loop_
_entity_poly.entity_id
_entity_poly.type
_entity_poly.pdbx_seq_one_letter_code
_entity_poly.pdbx_strand_id
1 'polypeptide(L)'
;MHNPEKLSAVQAFGQRNLPALQSLLTHADDAVWTERLRTWLTACILSPDSALRAAALEHAVVDLVTLELSRQSYALADDGLRLTDQGGTLLVRRTLAELLFVLSTSDARSARQLATLACASRNERLEQIRSKIIETV
;
A
#
# COMPACT_ATOMS: atom_id res chain seq x y z
N MET A 1 12.14 -7.43 -23.52
CA MET A 1 11.93 -8.88 -23.28
C MET A 1 10.99 -9.00 -22.09
N HIS A 2 9.80 -9.57 -22.29
CA HIS A 2 8.83 -9.78 -21.19
C HIS A 2 9.35 -10.94 -20.33
N ASN A 3 9.40 -10.78 -19.00
CA ASN A 3 9.81 -11.84 -18.08
C ASN A 3 8.56 -12.63 -17.64
N PRO A 4 8.28 -13.81 -18.21
CA PRO A 4 7.05 -14.54 -17.94
C PRO A 4 6.93 -14.98 -16.47
N GLU A 5 8.06 -15.23 -15.79
CA GLU A 5 8.08 -15.57 -14.36
C GLU A 5 7.64 -14.38 -13.50
N LYS A 6 8.08 -13.17 -13.87
CA LYS A 6 7.65 -11.94 -13.20
C LYS A 6 6.15 -11.71 -13.35
N LEU A 7 5.61 -11.91 -14.54
CA LEU A 7 4.18 -11.73 -14.80
C LEU A 7 3.34 -12.75 -14.02
N SER A 8 3.79 -14.00 -13.95
CA SER A 8 3.16 -15.04 -13.13
C SER A 8 3.22 -14.70 -11.63
N ALA A 9 4.36 -14.19 -11.14
CA ALA A 9 4.50 -13.77 -9.75
C ALA A 9 3.58 -12.60 -9.38
N VAL A 10 3.42 -11.62 -10.27
CA VAL A 10 2.48 -10.49 -10.10
C VAL A 10 1.03 -10.97 -10.14
N GLN A 11 0.71 -11.91 -11.01
CA GLN A 11 -0.61 -12.51 -11.06
C GLN A 11 -0.96 -13.25 -9.77
N ALA A 12 -0.04 -14.08 -9.28
CA ALA A 12 -0.19 -14.79 -8.02
C ALA A 12 -0.28 -13.82 -6.83
N PHE A 13 0.48 -12.72 -6.86
CA PHE A 13 0.36 -11.64 -5.88
C PHE A 13 -1.05 -11.06 -5.84
N GLY A 14 -1.63 -10.71 -6.99
CA GLY A 14 -2.98 -10.16 -7.09
C GLY A 14 -4.05 -11.13 -6.58
N GLN A 15 -3.96 -12.41 -6.98
CA GLN A 15 -4.90 -13.46 -6.57
C GLN A 15 -4.91 -13.68 -5.06
N ARG A 16 -3.74 -13.60 -4.40
CA ARG A 16 -3.63 -13.73 -2.94
C ARG A 16 -4.12 -12.48 -2.21
N ASN A 17 -3.71 -11.31 -2.67
CA ASN A 17 -3.83 -10.07 -1.88
C ASN A 17 -5.15 -9.33 -2.09
N LEU A 18 -5.79 -9.43 -3.28
CA LEU A 18 -7.08 -8.77 -3.50
C LEU A 18 -8.16 -9.25 -2.50
N PRO A 19 -8.41 -10.56 -2.31
CA PRO A 19 -9.40 -11.02 -1.34
C PRO A 19 -9.02 -10.65 0.10
N ALA A 20 -7.74 -10.72 0.45
CA ALA A 20 -7.26 -10.41 1.79
C ALA A 20 -7.48 -8.93 2.15
N LEU A 21 -7.23 -8.02 1.21
CA LEU A 21 -7.42 -6.58 1.40
C LEU A 21 -8.86 -6.12 1.19
N GLN A 22 -9.74 -6.97 0.66
CA GLN A 22 -11.10 -6.61 0.27
C GLN A 22 -11.91 -6.01 1.42
N SER A 23 -11.81 -6.59 2.62
CA SER A 23 -12.51 -6.06 3.79
C SER A 23 -11.98 -4.68 4.18
N LEU A 24 -10.67 -4.45 4.15
CA LEU A 24 -10.07 -3.16 4.51
C LEU A 24 -10.47 -2.07 3.52
N LEU A 25 -10.51 -2.39 2.22
CA LEU A 25 -10.92 -1.46 1.17
C LEU A 25 -12.39 -1.02 1.29
N THR A 26 -13.28 -1.91 1.76
CA THR A 26 -14.70 -1.59 1.95
C THR A 26 -14.94 -0.62 3.11
N HIS A 27 -14.06 -0.60 4.12
CA HIS A 27 -14.19 0.25 5.30
C HIS A 27 -13.38 1.55 5.21
N ALA A 28 -12.76 1.82 4.05
CA ALA A 28 -12.01 3.05 3.83
C ALA A 28 -12.93 4.15 3.29
N ASP A 29 -12.95 5.30 3.97
CA ASP A 29 -13.93 6.38 3.72
C ASP A 29 -13.74 7.14 2.40
N ASP A 30 -12.57 7.03 1.76
CA ASP A 30 -12.26 7.76 0.52
C ASP A 30 -12.29 6.82 -0.69
N ALA A 31 -13.28 7.06 -1.55
CA ALA A 31 -13.61 6.23 -2.70
C ALA A 31 -12.57 6.26 -3.83
N VAL A 32 -11.73 7.29 -3.94
CA VAL A 32 -10.91 7.49 -5.15
C VAL A 32 -9.65 6.61 -5.12
N TRP A 33 -8.88 6.67 -4.03
CA TRP A 33 -7.66 5.84 -3.93
C TRP A 33 -7.98 4.37 -3.65
N THR A 34 -9.10 4.09 -2.98
CA THR A 34 -9.56 2.72 -2.73
C THR A 34 -9.93 2.02 -4.04
N GLU A 35 -10.66 2.70 -4.92
CA GLU A 35 -11.01 2.15 -6.23
C GLU A 35 -9.79 2.02 -7.15
N ARG A 36 -8.85 2.98 -7.08
CA ARG A 36 -7.57 2.88 -7.79
C ARG A 36 -6.77 1.65 -7.35
N LEU A 37 -6.67 1.40 -6.04
CA LEU A 37 -5.96 0.24 -5.50
C LEU A 37 -6.67 -1.07 -5.88
N ARG A 38 -8.01 -1.12 -5.80
CA ARG A 38 -8.82 -2.27 -6.26
C ARG A 38 -8.60 -2.54 -7.74
N THR A 39 -8.61 -1.50 -8.57
CA THR A 39 -8.38 -1.59 -10.02
C THR A 39 -6.98 -2.14 -10.29
N TRP A 40 -5.96 -1.64 -9.60
CA TRP A 40 -4.59 -2.13 -9.76
C TRP A 40 -4.43 -3.60 -9.33
N LEU A 41 -5.01 -4.00 -8.19
CA LEU A 41 -5.00 -5.40 -7.73
C LEU A 41 -5.73 -6.32 -8.72
N THR A 42 -6.82 -5.85 -9.33
CA THR A 42 -7.53 -6.57 -10.39
C THR A 42 -6.68 -6.67 -11.66
N ALA A 43 -5.95 -5.60 -12.01
CA ALA A 43 -5.00 -5.60 -13.11
C ALA A 43 -3.86 -6.59 -12.88
N CYS A 44 -3.38 -6.77 -11.64
CA CYS A 44 -2.42 -7.83 -11.32
C CYS A 44 -2.95 -9.21 -11.74
N ILE A 45 -4.25 -9.49 -11.52
CA ILE A 45 -4.87 -10.79 -11.84
C ILE A 45 -5.09 -10.98 -13.35
N LEU A 46 -5.58 -9.93 -14.03
CA LEU A 46 -6.09 -10.03 -15.40
C LEU A 46 -5.08 -9.60 -16.47
N SER A 47 -4.24 -8.61 -16.16
CA SER A 47 -3.28 -8.02 -17.09
C SER A 47 -2.00 -7.58 -16.37
N PRO A 48 -1.13 -8.53 -15.97
CA PRO A 48 0.04 -8.25 -15.14
C PRO A 48 1.00 -7.21 -15.75
N ASP A 49 1.10 -7.14 -17.08
CA ASP A 49 1.90 -6.13 -17.78
C ASP A 49 1.42 -4.70 -17.52
N SER A 50 0.11 -4.49 -17.48
CA SER A 50 -0.46 -3.17 -17.18
C SER A 50 -0.18 -2.75 -15.73
N ALA A 51 -0.22 -3.70 -14.79
CA ALA A 51 0.07 -3.48 -13.38
C ALA A 51 1.55 -3.17 -13.09
N LEU A 52 2.44 -3.56 -14.00
CA LEU A 52 3.89 -3.34 -13.89
C LEU A 52 4.38 -2.02 -14.48
N ARG A 53 3.51 -1.20 -15.06
CA ARG A 53 3.88 0.14 -15.53
C ARG A 53 4.36 0.99 -14.35
N ALA A 54 5.41 1.79 -14.54
CA ALA A 54 6.02 2.57 -13.47
C ALA A 54 5.01 3.41 -12.68
N ALA A 55 4.18 4.20 -13.38
CA ALA A 55 3.13 5.01 -12.74
C ALA A 55 2.10 4.16 -11.96
N ALA A 56 1.75 2.97 -12.47
CA ALA A 56 0.81 2.07 -11.79
C ALA A 56 1.41 1.55 -10.47
N LEU A 57 2.70 1.18 -10.48
CA LEU A 57 3.43 0.75 -9.29
C LEU A 57 3.60 1.86 -8.26
N GLU A 58 3.92 3.08 -8.69
CA GLU A 58 4.05 4.24 -7.80
C GLU A 58 2.72 4.54 -7.10
N HIS A 59 1.61 4.58 -7.86
CA HIS A 59 0.28 4.75 -7.27
C HIS A 59 -0.08 3.61 -6.32
N ALA A 60 0.15 2.36 -6.70
CA ALA A 60 -0.16 1.21 -5.86
C ALA A 60 0.61 1.23 -4.53
N VAL A 61 1.89 1.61 -4.56
CA VAL A 61 2.71 1.74 -3.34
C VAL A 61 2.16 2.84 -2.43
N VAL A 62 1.83 4.01 -3.00
CA VAL A 62 1.24 5.12 -2.23
C VAL A 62 -0.12 4.73 -1.67
N ASP A 63 -0.95 4.01 -2.42
CA ASP A 63 -2.27 3.58 -1.98
C ASP A 63 -2.19 2.49 -0.90
N LEU A 64 -1.23 1.57 -0.98
CA LEU A 64 -0.96 0.61 0.09
C LEU A 64 -0.49 1.33 1.37
N VAL A 65 0.38 2.33 1.26
CA VAL A 65 0.76 3.17 2.42
C VAL A 65 -0.43 3.93 2.96
N THR A 66 -1.31 4.43 2.09
CA THR A 66 -2.55 5.10 2.49
C THR A 66 -3.46 4.17 3.27
N LEU A 67 -3.65 2.95 2.78
CA LEU A 67 -4.44 1.93 3.45
C LEU A 67 -3.81 1.51 4.78
N GLU A 68 -2.48 1.41 4.86
CA GLU A 68 -1.78 1.14 6.12
C GLU A 68 -2.12 2.19 7.18
N LEU A 69 -2.04 3.47 6.79
CA LEU A 69 -2.23 4.61 7.68
C LEU A 69 -3.71 4.88 7.98
N SER A 70 -4.65 4.56 7.08
CA SER A 70 -6.08 4.69 7.36
C SER A 70 -6.57 3.70 8.41
N ARG A 71 -5.81 2.63 8.67
CA ARG A 71 -6.03 1.71 9.79
C ARG A 71 -5.36 2.17 11.07
N GLN A 72 -4.64 3.29 11.06
CA GLN A 72 -4.02 3.85 12.24
C GLN A 72 -4.78 5.09 12.70
N SER A 73 -4.98 5.19 14.02
CA SER A 73 -5.56 6.38 14.65
C SER A 73 -4.77 6.77 15.88
N TYR A 74 -4.66 8.07 16.15
CA TYR A 74 -4.16 8.51 17.45
C TYR A 74 -5.27 8.38 18.50
N ALA A 75 -4.93 7.80 19.65
CA ALA A 75 -5.78 7.75 20.83
C ALA A 75 -5.06 8.43 22.01
N LEU A 76 -5.83 9.05 22.90
CA LEU A 76 -5.30 9.57 24.16
C LEU A 76 -4.93 8.40 25.08
N ALA A 77 -3.74 8.47 25.66
CA ALA A 77 -3.23 7.58 26.69
C ALA A 77 -2.67 8.39 27.86
N ASP A 78 -2.41 7.73 28.99
CA ASP A 78 -1.93 8.37 30.22
C ASP A 78 -0.62 9.18 30.03
N ASP A 79 0.19 8.83 29.02
CA ASP A 79 1.46 9.48 28.65
C ASP A 79 1.37 10.39 27.39
N GLY A 80 0.17 10.65 26.88
CA GLY A 80 -0.07 11.52 25.72
C GLY A 80 -0.74 10.80 24.54
N LEU A 81 -0.54 11.31 23.33
CA LEU A 81 -1.11 10.72 22.12
C LEU A 81 -0.33 9.48 21.69
N ARG A 82 -1.01 8.34 21.59
CA ARG A 82 -0.46 7.08 21.10
C ARG A 82 -1.08 6.69 19.78
N LEU A 83 -0.25 6.20 18.86
CA LEU A 83 -0.71 5.61 17.61
C LEU A 83 -1.28 4.21 17.90
N THR A 84 -2.53 3.99 17.53
CA THR A 84 -3.27 2.74 17.71
C THR A 84 -3.59 2.12 16.37
N ASP A 85 -3.53 0.79 16.28
CA ASP A 85 -3.91 0.00 15.10
C ASP A 85 -5.37 -0.44 15.25
N GLN A 86 -6.22 -0.02 14.31
CA GLN A 86 -7.62 -0.44 14.21
C GLN A 86 -7.78 -1.83 13.56
N GLY A 87 -6.67 -2.50 13.28
CA GLY A 87 -6.60 -3.79 12.61
C GLY A 87 -6.37 -3.64 11.11
N GLY A 88 -5.49 -4.50 10.56
CA GLY A 88 -5.19 -4.55 9.13
C GLY A 88 -3.84 -3.94 8.76
N THR A 89 -3.22 -3.09 9.60
CA THR A 89 -1.89 -2.50 9.31
C THR A 89 -0.85 -3.58 9.01
N LEU A 90 -0.80 -4.67 9.79
CA LEU A 90 0.15 -5.77 9.55
C LEU A 90 -0.08 -6.46 8.20
N LEU A 91 -1.34 -6.67 7.82
CA LEU A 91 -1.69 -7.28 6.54
C LEU A 91 -1.19 -6.40 5.39
N VAL A 92 -1.47 -5.10 5.43
CA VAL A 92 -1.07 -4.15 4.39
C VAL A 92 0.45 -4.05 4.28
N ARG A 93 1.17 -4.00 5.42
CA ARG A 93 2.64 -4.01 5.44
C ARG A 93 3.21 -5.27 4.80
N ARG A 94 2.62 -6.43 5.08
CA ARG A 94 3.02 -7.70 4.45
C ARG A 94 2.76 -7.68 2.95
N THR A 95 1.60 -7.19 2.51
CA THR A 95 1.30 -7.04 1.08
C THR A 95 2.30 -6.11 0.39
N LEU A 96 2.65 -4.97 1.00
CA LEU A 96 3.66 -4.07 0.44
C LEU A 96 5.05 -4.74 0.37
N ALA A 97 5.45 -5.45 1.43
CA ALA A 97 6.73 -6.18 1.44
C ALA A 97 6.78 -7.28 0.38
N GLU A 98 5.67 -8.01 0.21
CA GLU A 98 5.52 -9.04 -0.82
C GLU A 98 5.63 -8.46 -2.23
N LEU A 99 4.97 -7.32 -2.50
CA LEU A 99 5.09 -6.61 -3.77
C LEU A 99 6.55 -6.22 -4.05
N LEU A 100 7.22 -5.58 -3.10
CA LEU A 100 8.61 -5.16 -3.24
C LEU A 100 9.53 -6.36 -3.46
N PHE A 101 9.28 -7.47 -2.77
CA PHE A 101 10.02 -8.71 -2.96
C PHE A 101 9.83 -9.25 -4.38
N VAL A 102 8.58 -9.39 -4.86
CA VAL A 102 8.27 -9.83 -6.23
C VAL A 102 9.01 -8.97 -7.25
N LEU A 103 8.99 -7.64 -7.09
CA LEU A 103 9.65 -6.72 -8.03
C LEU A 103 11.18 -6.83 -7.96
N SER A 104 11.74 -7.03 -6.77
CA SER A 104 13.19 -7.09 -6.55
C SER A 104 13.87 -8.27 -7.24
N THR A 105 13.15 -9.37 -7.46
CA THR A 105 13.67 -10.57 -8.16
C THR A 105 14.06 -10.26 -9.60
N SER A 106 13.43 -9.25 -10.21
CA SER A 106 13.67 -8.85 -11.60
C SER A 106 14.38 -7.50 -11.72
N ASP A 107 14.05 -6.55 -10.85
CA ASP A 107 14.65 -5.22 -10.84
C ASP A 107 14.80 -4.71 -9.41
N ALA A 108 15.94 -5.04 -8.80
CA ALA A 108 16.29 -4.61 -7.46
C ALA A 108 16.39 -3.08 -7.34
N ARG A 109 16.73 -2.35 -8.41
CA ARG A 109 16.88 -0.90 -8.37
C ARG A 109 15.50 -0.24 -8.28
N SER A 110 14.57 -0.61 -9.16
CA SER A 110 13.20 -0.10 -9.10
C SER A 110 12.50 -0.50 -7.81
N ALA A 111 12.70 -1.72 -7.31
CA ALA A 111 12.16 -2.13 -6.01
C ALA A 111 12.67 -1.25 -4.86
N ARG A 112 13.97 -0.89 -4.84
CA ARG A 112 14.52 0.05 -3.84
C ARG A 112 13.93 1.45 -3.98
N GLN A 113 13.74 1.95 -5.20
CA GLN A 113 13.12 3.26 -5.43
C GLN A 113 11.69 3.30 -4.90
N LEU A 114 10.91 2.25 -5.16
CA LEU A 114 9.55 2.10 -4.64
C LEU A 114 9.52 1.96 -3.11
N ALA A 115 10.50 1.28 -2.52
CA ALA A 115 10.63 1.21 -1.06
C ALA A 115 10.93 2.59 -0.45
N THR A 116 11.81 3.38 -1.08
CA THR A 116 12.07 4.77 -0.68
C THR A 116 10.82 5.63 -0.81
N LEU A 117 10.07 5.49 -1.90
CA LEU A 117 8.79 6.18 -2.09
C LEU A 117 7.78 5.82 -0.99
N ALA A 118 7.66 4.53 -0.65
CA ALA A 118 6.79 4.07 0.43
C ALA A 118 7.18 4.69 1.78
N CYS A 119 8.48 4.78 2.07
CA CYS A 119 8.99 5.41 3.28
C CYS A 119 8.69 6.91 3.31
N ALA A 120 9.00 7.62 2.23
CA ALA A 120 8.75 9.06 2.12
C ALA A 120 7.25 9.38 2.25
N SER A 121 6.40 8.65 1.52
CA SER A 121 4.94 8.84 1.57
C SER A 121 4.37 8.56 2.96
N ARG A 122 4.89 7.56 3.67
CA ARG A 122 4.47 7.26 5.05
C ARG A 122 4.81 8.41 5.99
N ASN A 123 6.05 8.91 5.92
CA ASN A 123 6.51 10.00 6.77
C ASN A 123 5.72 11.28 6.52
N GLU A 124 5.52 11.64 5.24
CA GLU A 124 4.75 12.83 4.86
C GLU A 124 3.32 12.78 5.42
N ARG A 125 2.65 11.63 5.28
CA ARG A 125 1.27 11.48 5.78
C ARG A 125 1.19 11.46 7.30
N LEU A 126 2.16 10.87 7.99
CA LEU A 126 2.22 10.92 9.46
C LEU A 126 2.40 12.36 9.94
N GLU A 127 3.25 13.16 9.30
CA GLU A 127 3.39 14.58 9.61
C GLU A 127 2.09 15.35 9.35
N GLN A 128 1.37 15.06 8.25
CA GLN A 128 0.05 15.67 8.00
C GLN A 128 -0.98 15.32 9.09
N ILE A 129 -1.01 14.07 9.55
CA ILE A 129 -1.89 13.64 10.65
C ILE A 129 -1.50 14.37 11.94
N ARG A 130 -0.21 14.44 12.25
CA ARG A 130 0.31 15.12 13.44
C ARG A 130 -0.04 16.61 13.45
N SER A 131 0.17 17.31 12.34
CA SER A 131 -0.16 18.74 12.22
C SER A 131 -1.64 19.01 12.44
N LYS A 132 -2.52 18.18 11.85
CA LYS A 132 -3.98 18.30 12.07
C LYS A 132 -4.37 18.14 13.52
N ILE A 133 -3.73 17.23 14.26
CA ILE A 133 -4.02 17.04 15.69
C ILE A 133 -3.61 18.28 16.49
N ILE A 134 -2.41 18.82 16.22
CA ILE A 134 -1.91 20.02 16.91
C ILE A 134 -2.83 21.23 16.63
N GLU A 135 -3.34 21.39 15.41
CA GLU A 135 -4.27 22.47 15.06
C GLU A 135 -5.65 22.34 15.74
N THR A 136 -6.03 21.12 16.13
CA THR A 136 -7.32 20.84 16.79
C THR A 136 -7.27 20.85 18.32
N VAL A 137 -6.09 21.01 18.93
CA VAL A 137 -5.86 21.07 20.39
C VAL A 137 -5.55 22.50 20.81
#